data_AF-A0A2E8SVL5-F1
#
_entry.id   AF-A0A2E8SVL5-F1
#
_cell.length_a   1.000
_cell.length_b   1.000
_cell.length_c   1.000
_cell.angle_alpha   90.00
_cell.angle_beta   90.00
_cell.angle_gamma   90.00
#
_symmetry.space_group_name_H-M   'P 1'
#
loop_
_entity.id
_entity.type
_entity.pdbx_description
1 polymer ?
#
loop_
_entity_poly.entity_id
_entity_poly.type
_entity_poly.pdbx_seq_one_letter_code
_entity_poly.pdbx_strand_id
1 'polypeptide(L)' 'MVKMVCIDCGAIEHEAESLREMLVMMMPHYFEAHQDVIASHKTNPSSAWMKRFTAAFNHLLEQE' A
#
# COMPACT_ATOMS: atom_id res chain seq x y z
N MET A 1 -12.38 -3.37 10.45
CA MET A 1 -11.02 -2.81 10.55
C MET A 1 -10.21 -3.60 9.57
N VAL A 2 -9.51 -2.97 8.63
CA VAL A 2 -8.93 -3.72 7.51
C VAL A 2 -7.53 -4.18 7.85
N LYS A 3 -7.31 -5.49 7.77
CA LYS A 3 -5.99 -6.11 7.83
C LYS A 3 -5.40 -6.22 6.44
N MET A 4 -4.20 -5.68 6.24
CA MET A 4 -3.53 -5.71 4.94
C MET A 4 -2.06 -6.06 5.10
N VAL A 5 -1.60 -6.99 4.25
CA VAL A 5 -0.18 -7.33 4.08
C VAL A 5 0.42 -6.48 2.96
N CYS A 6 1.73 -6.25 3.00
CA CYS A 6 2.42 -5.57 1.89
C CYS A 6 2.16 -6.31 0.57
N ILE A 7 1.60 -5.63 -0.43
CA ILE A 7 1.19 -6.25 -1.70
C ILE A 7 2.35 -6.69 -2.59
N ASP A 8 3.55 -6.16 -2.38
CA ASP A 8 4.71 -6.46 -3.23
C ASP A 8 5.65 -7.53 -2.61
N CYS A 9 5.66 -7.70 -1.27
CA CYS A 9 6.52 -8.72 -0.63
C CYS A 9 5.87 -9.56 0.48
N GLY A 10 4.72 -9.16 1.02
CA GLY A 10 4.06 -9.85 2.12
C GLY A 10 4.83 -9.85 3.45
N ALA A 11 5.95 -9.13 3.58
CA ALA A 11 6.85 -9.21 4.73
C ALA A 11 6.32 -8.52 5.99
N ILE A 12 5.40 -7.56 5.83
CA ILE A 12 4.77 -6.83 6.93
C ILE A 12 3.25 -6.83 6.79
N GLU A 13 2.58 -6.70 7.93
CA GLU A 13 1.14 -6.69 8.08
C GLU A 13 0.74 -5.56 9.02
N HIS A 14 -0.32 -4.84 8.65
CA HIS A 14 -0.92 -3.81 9.48
C HIS A 14 -2.45 -3.92 9.49
N GLU A 15 -3.05 -3.39 10.54
CA GLU A 15 -4.49 -3.19 10.67
C GLU A 15 -4.77 -1.69 10.76
N ALA A 16 -5.79 -1.22 10.03
CA ALA A 16 -6.16 0.20 10.02
C ALA A 16 -7.67 0.39 9.83
N GLU A 17 -8.19 1.51 10.32
CA GLU A 17 -9.61 1.89 10.17
C GLU A 17 -9.87 2.61 8.85
N SER A 18 -8.81 3.11 8.19
CA SER A 18 -8.93 3.86 6.94
C SER A 18 -7.75 3.64 6.00
N LEU A 19 -8.00 3.88 4.71
CA LEU A 19 -6.96 3.84 3.68
C LEU A 19 -5.79 4.79 3.99
N ARG A 20 -6.08 5.98 4.51
CA ARG A 20 -5.06 6.98 4.85
C ARG A 20 -4.13 6.48 5.95
N GLU A 21 -4.68 5.86 6.98
CA GLU A 21 -3.91 5.28 8.07
C GLU A 21 -3.05 4.12 7.58
N MET A 22 -3.63 3.20 6.79
CA MET A 22 -2.90 2.08 6.20
C MET A 22 -1.73 2.54 5.33
N LEU A 23 -1.92 3.61 4.54
CA LEU A 23 -0.85 4.24 3.76
C LEU A 23 0.27 4.75 4.66
N VAL A 24 -0.05 5.49 5.72
CA VAL A 24 0.96 6.03 6.65
C VAL A 24 1.76 4.91 7.31
N MET A 25 1.11 3.80 7.67
CA MET A 25 1.77 2.64 8.27
C MET A 25 2.68 1.90 7.28
N MET A 26 2.25 1.74 6.02
CA MET A 26 3.00 0.98 5.00
C MET A 26 4.12 1.79 4.34
N MET A 27 3.99 3.12 4.21
CA MET A 27 4.95 3.95 3.47
C MET A 27 6.42 3.84 3.94
N PRO A 28 6.74 3.78 5.26
CA PRO A 28 8.12 3.58 5.72
C PRO A 28 8.76 2.34 5.11
N HIS A 29 8.05 1.20 5.13
CA HIS A 29 8.53 -0.03 4.52
C HIS A 29 8.75 0.10 3.02
N TYR A 30 7.86 0.78 2.30
CA TYR A 30 8.07 0.99 0.87
C TYR A 30 9.26 1.91 0.57
N PHE A 31 9.51 2.93 1.39
CA PHE A 31 10.71 3.76 1.25
C PHE A 31 12.01 3.04 1.60
N GLU A 32 11.96 1.93 2.34
CA GLU A 32 13.16 1.16 2.70
C GLU A 32 13.39 -0.03 1.76
N ALA A 33 12.35 -0.83 1.51
CA ALA A 33 12.45 -2.11 0.81
C ALA A 33 11.94 -2.08 -0.65
N HIS A 34 11.14 -1.08 -1.02
CA HIS A 34 10.47 -0.99 -2.33
C HIS A 34 10.64 0.38 -2.98
N GLN A 35 11.83 0.99 -2.80
CA GLN A 35 12.15 2.27 -3.43
C GLN A 35 12.02 2.19 -4.95
N ASP A 36 12.30 1.04 -5.55
CA ASP A 36 12.11 0.77 -6.97
C ASP A 36 10.63 0.86 -7.38
N VAL A 37 9.70 0.39 -6.55
CA VAL A 37 8.26 0.50 -6.78
C VAL A 37 7.80 1.96 -6.69
N ILE A 38 8.29 2.72 -5.71
CA ILE A 38 7.96 4.15 -5.58
C ILE A 38 8.64 4.98 -6.69
N ALA A 39 9.89 4.68 -7.05
CA ALA A 39 10.70 5.50 -7.95
C ALA A 39 10.52 5.16 -9.44
N SER A 40 10.00 3.98 -9.79
CA SER A 40 10.03 3.47 -11.18
C SER A 40 9.20 4.26 -12.19
N HIS A 41 8.25 5.12 -11.80
CA HIS A 41 7.51 5.88 -12.80
C HIS A 41 8.03 7.31 -12.95
N LYS A 42 8.94 7.52 -13.89
CA LYS A 42 9.54 8.83 -14.20
C LYS A 42 8.58 9.93 -14.70
N THR A 43 7.27 9.68 -14.82
CA THR A 43 6.28 10.68 -15.29
C THR A 43 5.07 10.85 -14.37
N ASN A 44 4.65 9.84 -13.58
CA ASN A 44 3.58 9.98 -12.57
C ASN A 44 3.53 8.80 -11.56
N PRO A 45 4.60 8.57 -10.78
CA PRO A 45 4.85 7.31 -10.05
C PRO A 45 3.96 7.04 -8.87
N SER A 46 3.62 8.10 -8.17
CA SER A 46 2.70 8.02 -7.07
C SER A 46 1.33 7.50 -7.55
N SER A 47 0.92 7.76 -8.80
CA SER A 47 -0.43 7.43 -9.27
C SER A 47 -0.70 5.94 -9.52
N ALA A 48 0.28 5.17 -10.02
CA ALA A 48 0.04 3.77 -10.40
C ALA A 48 0.10 2.83 -9.19
N TRP A 49 1.11 3.02 -8.34
CA TRP A 49 1.19 2.33 -7.07
C TRP A 49 0.01 2.68 -6.16
N MET A 50 -0.33 3.97 -6.02
CA MET A 50 -1.48 4.39 -5.19
C MET A 50 -2.80 3.79 -5.67
N LYS A 51 -3.01 3.64 -6.99
CA LYS A 51 -4.18 2.95 -7.56
C LYS A 51 -4.21 1.47 -7.16
N ARG A 52 -3.08 0.76 -7.31
CA ARG A 52 -2.98 -0.66 -6.90
C ARG A 52 -3.23 -0.82 -5.40
N PHE A 53 -2.61 0.03 -4.60
CA PHE A 53 -2.75 0.03 -3.14
C PHE A 53 -4.19 0.30 -2.71
N THR A 54 -4.82 1.34 -3.27
CA THR A 54 -6.22 1.70 -3.00
C THR A 54 -7.17 0.58 -3.41
N ALA A 55 -6.96 -0.03 -4.58
CA ALA A 55 -7.79 -1.14 -5.04
C ALA A 55 -7.68 -2.36 -4.12
N ALA A 56 -6.47 -2.70 -3.67
CA ALA A 56 -6.25 -3.79 -2.72
C ALA A 56 -6.94 -3.52 -1.38
N PHE A 57 -6.82 -2.30 -0.84
CA PHE A 57 -7.50 -1.93 0.40
C PHE A 57 -9.03 -1.97 0.27
N ASN A 58 -9.59 -1.43 -0.82
CA ASN A 58 -11.02 -1.46 -1.07
C ASN A 58 -11.54 -2.89 -1.24
N HIS A 59 -10.79 -3.76 -1.92
CA HIS A 59 -11.17 -5.16 -2.03
C HIS A 59 -11.26 -5.83 -0.66
N LEU A 60 -10.34 -5.53 0.25
CA LEU A 60 -10.38 -6.06 1.62
C LEU A 60 -11.57 -5.51 2.42
N LEU A 61 -11.95 -4.23 2.21
CA LEU A 61 -13.16 -3.66 2.80
C LEU A 61 -14.44 -4.39 2.35
N GLU A 62 -14.50 -4.85 1.10
CA GLU A 62 -15.66 -5.55 0.55
C GLU A 62 -15.79 -7.00 1.04
N GLN A 63 -14.75 -7.54 1.68
CA GLN A 63 -14.72 -8.91 2.22
C GLN A 63 -15.05 -8.98 3.73
N GLU A 64 -15.17 -7.84 4.42
CA GLU A 64 -15.60 -7.73 5.82
C GLU A 64 -17.13 -7.51 5.95
#